data_AF-A0A1L2FQP2-F1
#
_entry.id   AF-A0A1L2FQP2-F1
#
_cell.length_a   1.000
_cell.length_b   1.000
_cell.length_c   1.000
_cell.angle_alpha   90.00
_cell.angle_beta   90.00
_cell.angle_gamma   90.00
#
_symmetry.space_group_name_H-M   'P 1'
#
loop_
_entity.id
_entity.type
_entity.pdbx_description
1 polymer ?
#
loop_
_entity_poly.entity_id
_entity_poly.type
_entity_poly.pdbx_seq_one_letter_code
_entity_poly.pdbx_strand_id
1 'polypeptide(L)'
;LHGVGVSVVNALSTKVAVEIKRDGYRWTQEYKQGVPTAPLAKHEEVRESGTSVTFWADAEIFETTEYSFETLSRRFQEMAFLNKGLTIKLTDERESAKATAVADETAADEQTPEVKTVTYHYEGGIVDFVKYLNSR
;
A
#
# COMPACT_ATOMS: atom_id res chain seq x y z
N LEU A 1 -10.99 2.86 -20.34
CA LEU A 1 -9.89 3.09 -19.37
C LEU A 1 -9.04 4.24 -19.92
N HIS A 2 -8.81 5.33 -19.16
CA HIS A 2 -8.22 6.57 -19.70
C HIS A 2 -6.69 6.64 -19.63
N GLY A 3 -6.00 5.67 -19.02
CA GLY A 3 -4.53 5.65 -18.95
C GLY A 3 -3.88 6.73 -18.06
N VAL A 4 -4.68 7.56 -17.38
CA VAL A 4 -4.21 8.74 -16.61
C VAL A 4 -3.94 8.48 -15.12
N GLY A 5 -4.24 7.30 -14.59
CA GLY A 5 -4.23 7.06 -13.14
C GLY A 5 -2.90 7.37 -12.47
N VAL A 6 -1.83 6.68 -12.89
CA VAL A 6 -0.50 6.85 -12.29
C VAL A 6 0.16 8.19 -12.63
N SER A 7 -0.14 8.77 -13.81
CA SER A 7 0.38 10.08 -14.19
C SER A 7 -0.22 11.19 -13.33
N VAL A 8 -1.49 11.09 -12.94
CA VAL A 8 -2.11 12.04 -12.01
C VAL A 8 -1.49 11.92 -10.63
N VAL A 9 -1.29 10.70 -10.11
CA VAL A 9 -0.60 10.51 -8.81
C VAL A 9 0.79 11.15 -8.83
N ASN A 10 1.55 10.97 -9.93
CA ASN A 10 2.86 11.58 -10.08
C ASN A 10 2.82 13.11 -10.14
N ALA A 11 1.84 13.68 -10.84
CA ALA A 11 1.68 15.14 -10.94
C ALA A 11 1.27 15.79 -9.60
N LEU A 12 0.56 15.05 -8.73
CA LEU A 12 0.08 15.55 -7.44
C LEU A 12 0.98 15.14 -6.25
N SER A 13 2.21 14.71 -6.52
CA SER A 13 3.17 14.27 -5.51
C SER A 13 4.45 15.10 -5.56
N THR A 14 5.01 15.42 -4.41
CA THR A 14 6.34 16.06 -4.31
C THR A 14 7.44 15.12 -4.79
N LYS A 15 7.29 13.83 -4.52
CA LYS A 15 8.18 12.74 -4.94
C LYS A 15 7.37 11.51 -5.32
N VAL A 16 7.86 10.74 -6.30
CA VAL A 16 7.45 9.35 -6.53
C VAL A 16 8.71 8.51 -6.75
N ALA A 17 8.78 7.34 -6.13
CA ALA A 17 9.80 6.33 -6.36
C ALA A 17 9.13 5.07 -6.90
N VAL A 18 9.64 4.55 -8.01
CA VAL A 18 9.14 3.35 -8.65
C VAL A 18 10.27 2.32 -8.66
N GLU A 19 9.98 1.12 -8.17
CA GLU A 19 10.82 -0.06 -8.29
C GLU A 19 10.07 -1.13 -9.09
N ILE A 20 10.72 -1.69 -10.10
CA ILE A 20 10.16 -2.72 -10.97
C ILE A 20 11.13 -3.91 -10.95
N LYS A 21 10.61 -5.10 -10.68
CA LYS A 21 11.34 -6.37 -10.82
C LYS A 21 10.81 -7.09 -12.03
N ARG A 22 11.57 -7.10 -13.12
CA ARG A 22 11.14 -7.64 -14.43
C ARG A 22 12.34 -8.03 -15.29
N ASP A 23 12.14 -9.05 -16.11
CA ASP A 23 13.14 -9.57 -17.06
C ASP A 23 14.45 -9.99 -16.36
N GLY A 24 14.34 -10.51 -15.14
CA GLY A 24 15.46 -10.98 -14.34
C GLY A 24 16.24 -9.88 -13.60
N TYR A 25 15.81 -8.62 -13.67
CA TYR A 25 16.52 -7.50 -13.05
C TYR A 25 15.60 -6.58 -12.24
N ARG A 26 16.18 -5.91 -11.24
CA ARG A 26 15.54 -4.80 -10.53
C ARG A 26 15.82 -3.48 -11.27
N TRP A 27 14.80 -2.64 -11.37
CA TRP A 27 14.84 -1.35 -12.04
C TRP A 27 14.28 -0.28 -11.13
N THR A 28 14.89 0.91 -11.10
CA THR A 28 14.34 2.03 -10.33
C THR A 28 14.29 3.32 -11.11
N GLN A 29 13.30 4.14 -10.82
CA GLN A 29 13.25 5.53 -11.27
C GLN A 29 12.57 6.40 -10.22
N GLU A 30 13.10 7.60 -10.02
CA GLU A 30 12.51 8.60 -9.15
C GLU A 30 11.98 9.79 -9.95
N TYR A 31 10.94 10.41 -9.43
CA TYR A 31 10.28 11.59 -9.97
C TYR A 31 10.18 12.64 -8.87
N LYS A 32 10.31 13.91 -9.25
CA LYS A 32 10.06 15.07 -8.40
C LYS A 32 9.06 15.97 -9.12
N GLN A 33 7.91 16.24 -8.48
CA GLN A 33 6.83 17.06 -9.04
C GLN A 33 6.48 16.67 -10.49
N GLY A 34 6.27 15.38 -10.73
CA GLY A 34 5.93 14.85 -12.06
C GLY A 34 7.10 14.60 -13.01
N VAL A 35 8.30 15.12 -12.74
CA VAL A 35 9.44 15.07 -13.67
C VAL A 35 10.46 14.00 -13.23
N PRO A 36 10.94 13.11 -14.13
CA PRO A 36 11.96 12.12 -13.79
C PRO A 36 13.28 12.80 -13.37
N THR A 37 13.88 12.35 -12.28
CA THR A 37 15.15 12.90 -11.79
C THR A 37 16.37 12.31 -12.50
N ALA A 38 16.21 11.11 -13.07
CA ALA A 38 17.20 10.41 -13.86
C ALA A 38 16.51 9.43 -14.84
N PRO A 39 17.25 8.93 -15.86
CA PRO A 39 16.82 7.77 -16.64
C PRO A 39 16.58 6.53 -15.76
N LEU A 40 15.82 5.56 -16.27
CA LEU A 40 15.58 4.28 -15.60
C LEU A 40 16.92 3.56 -15.33
N ALA A 41 17.19 3.24 -14.06
CA ALA A 41 18.41 2.57 -13.64
C ALA A 41 18.19 1.05 -13.57
N LYS A 42 19.10 0.27 -14.17
CA LYS A 42 19.16 -1.18 -14.06
C LYS A 42 20.07 -1.58 -12.89
N HIS A 43 19.62 -2.51 -12.06
CA HIS A 43 20.36 -3.00 -10.90
C HIS A 43 20.64 -4.50 -10.98
N GLU A 44 20.74 -5.16 -9.82
CA GLU A 44 21.07 -6.57 -9.67
C GLU A 44 20.03 -7.52 -10.26
N GLU A 45 20.44 -8.78 -10.43
CA GLU A 45 19.55 -9.86 -10.85
C GLU A 45 18.59 -10.27 -9.74
N VAL A 46 17.31 -10.47 -10.09
CA VAL A 46 16.24 -10.88 -9.19
C VAL A 46 15.40 -11.99 -9.80
N ARG A 47 14.93 -12.92 -8.96
CA ARG A 47 14.09 -14.05 -9.39
C ARG A 47 12.60 -13.75 -9.35
N GLU A 48 12.21 -12.80 -8.52
CA GLU A 48 10.82 -12.39 -8.33
C GLU A 48 10.41 -11.34 -9.35
N SER A 49 9.09 -11.15 -9.49
CA SER A 49 8.50 -10.11 -10.33
C SER A 49 7.56 -9.25 -9.52
N GLY A 50 7.49 -7.96 -9.84
CA GLY A 50 6.55 -7.06 -9.17
C GLY A 50 6.85 -5.60 -9.45
N THR A 51 5.96 -4.76 -8.97
CA THR A 51 6.11 -3.30 -9.04
C THR A 51 5.77 -2.72 -7.68
N SER A 52 6.68 -1.91 -7.16
CA SER A 52 6.47 -1.11 -5.96
C SER A 52 6.43 0.36 -6.37
N VAL A 53 5.43 1.08 -5.87
CA VAL A 53 5.30 2.52 -6.06
C VAL A 53 5.18 3.16 -4.69
N THR A 54 6.07 4.09 -4.39
CA THR A 54 6.03 4.92 -3.18
C THR A 54 5.86 6.37 -3.62
N PHE A 55 4.93 7.10 -3.01
CA PHE A 55 4.64 8.48 -3.37
C PHE A 55 4.40 9.32 -2.12
N TRP A 56 4.66 10.62 -2.27
CA TRP A 56 4.52 11.61 -1.22
C TRP A 56 3.58 12.71 -1.71
N ALA A 57 2.34 12.70 -1.21
CA ALA A 57 1.32 13.68 -1.58
C ALA A 57 1.81 15.12 -1.35
N ASP A 58 1.49 16.01 -2.27
CA ASP A 58 1.93 17.40 -2.21
C ASP A 58 1.06 18.24 -1.27
N ALA A 59 1.66 18.72 -0.18
CA ALA A 59 0.98 19.54 0.83
C ALA A 59 0.67 20.97 0.33
N GLU A 60 1.23 21.42 -0.80
CA GLU A 60 0.80 22.65 -1.45
C GLU A 60 -0.52 22.45 -2.23
N ILE A 61 -0.86 21.21 -2.59
CA ILE A 61 -2.06 20.85 -3.34
C ILE A 61 -3.18 20.35 -2.42
N PHE A 62 -2.84 19.48 -1.46
CA PHE A 62 -3.80 18.87 -0.56
C PHE A 62 -3.82 19.55 0.81
N GLU A 63 -5.02 19.78 1.35
CA GLU A 63 -5.21 20.30 2.71
C GLU A 63 -4.70 19.34 3.79
N THR A 64 -4.75 18.03 3.52
CA THR A 64 -4.23 16.98 4.40
C THR A 64 -3.48 15.93 3.60
N THR A 65 -2.34 15.52 4.12
CA THR A 65 -1.50 14.44 3.57
C THR A 65 -1.43 13.23 4.52
N GLU A 66 -2.16 13.27 5.64
CA GLU A 66 -2.27 12.18 6.59
C GLU A 66 -3.29 11.14 6.12
N TYR A 67 -2.84 9.91 5.92
CA TYR A 67 -3.69 8.81 5.47
C TYR A 67 -4.48 8.18 6.63
N SER A 68 -5.78 8.00 6.43
CA SER A 68 -6.64 7.26 7.36
C SER A 68 -6.53 5.76 7.15
N PHE A 69 -6.05 5.05 8.17
CA PHE A 69 -5.97 3.60 8.15
C PHE A 69 -7.35 2.96 7.93
N GLU A 70 -8.39 3.46 8.60
CA GLU A 70 -9.76 2.95 8.49
C GLU A 70 -10.30 3.07 7.06
N THR A 71 -10.09 4.23 6.42
CA THR A 71 -10.54 4.47 5.06
C THR A 71 -9.87 3.51 4.07
N LEU A 72 -8.56 3.33 4.19
CA LEU A 72 -7.79 2.41 3.35
C LEU A 72 -8.17 0.95 3.62
N SER A 73 -8.26 0.57 4.90
CA SER A 73 -8.67 -0.75 5.37
C SER A 73 -10.02 -1.18 4.79
N ARG A 74 -11.04 -0.33 4.88
CA ARG A 74 -12.36 -0.58 4.29
C ARG A 74 -12.27 -0.80 2.78
N ARG A 75 -11.53 0.08 2.07
CA ARG A 75 -11.40 -0.01 0.62
C ARG A 75 -10.69 -1.29 0.18
N PHE A 76 -9.61 -1.67 0.86
CA PHE A 76 -8.87 -2.88 0.54
C PHE A 76 -9.64 -4.15 0.90
N GLN A 77 -10.41 -4.14 1.98
CA GLN A 77 -11.29 -5.24 2.32
C GLN A 77 -12.35 -5.48 1.23
N GLU A 78 -13.02 -4.42 0.77
CA GLU A 78 -13.96 -4.48 -0.37
C GLU A 78 -13.27 -5.03 -1.63
N MET A 79 -12.05 -4.59 -1.93
CA MET A 79 -11.29 -5.09 -3.08
C MET A 79 -10.97 -6.58 -2.95
N ALA A 80 -10.58 -7.06 -1.78
CA ALA A 80 -10.31 -8.47 -1.55
C ALA A 80 -11.57 -9.34 -1.72
N PHE A 81 -12.75 -8.84 -1.32
CA PHE A 81 -14.01 -9.52 -1.60
C PHE A 81 -14.34 -9.59 -3.09
N LEU A 82 -14.07 -8.52 -3.85
CA LEU A 82 -14.38 -8.47 -5.27
C LEU A 82 -13.40 -9.32 -6.12
N ASN A 83 -12.20 -9.59 -5.61
CA ASN A 83 -11.15 -10.32 -6.30
C ASN A 83 -10.82 -11.62 -5.56
N LYS A 84 -11.55 -12.70 -5.85
CA LYS A 84 -11.36 -14.01 -5.19
C LYS A 84 -9.91 -14.48 -5.24
N GLY A 85 -9.40 -14.93 -4.11
CA GLY A 85 -8.03 -15.42 -3.95
C GLY A 85 -6.95 -14.32 -3.90
N LEU A 86 -7.31 -13.03 -4.03
CA LEU A 86 -6.37 -11.92 -3.86
C LEU A 86 -6.10 -11.69 -2.37
N THR A 87 -4.83 -11.76 -1.99
CA THR A 87 -4.38 -11.36 -0.66
C THR A 87 -3.95 -9.89 -0.69
N ILE A 88 -4.54 -9.07 0.17
CA ILE A 88 -4.14 -7.68 0.38
C ILE A 88 -3.70 -7.49 1.82
N LYS A 89 -2.46 -7.01 2.02
CA LYS A 89 -1.90 -6.67 3.32
C LYS A 89 -1.80 -5.15 3.44
N LEU A 90 -2.30 -4.60 4.55
CA LEU A 90 -2.15 -3.19 4.91
C LEU A 90 -1.43 -3.09 6.25
N THR A 91 -0.33 -2.34 6.27
CA THR A 91 0.48 -2.10 7.46
C THR A 91 0.65 -0.59 7.67
N ASP A 92 0.46 -0.14 8.91
CA ASP A 92 0.72 1.23 9.35
C ASP A 92 2.03 1.30 10.12
N GLU A 93 3.06 1.87 9.50
CA GLU A 93 4.40 1.95 10.09
C GLU A 93 4.60 3.18 10.98
N ARG A 94 3.57 4.03 11.17
CA ARG A 94 3.65 5.23 12.02
C ARG A 94 3.83 4.86 13.49
N GLU A 95 4.64 5.62 14.22
CA GLU A 95 4.84 5.44 15.67
C GLU A 95 3.52 5.52 16.46
N SER A 96 2.60 6.39 16.06
CA SER A 96 1.27 6.51 16.67
C SER A 96 0.44 5.22 16.60
N ALA A 97 0.65 4.39 15.57
CA ALA A 97 -0.05 3.13 15.42
C ALA A 97 0.52 2.04 16.35
N LYS A 98 1.84 2.06 16.60
CA LYS A 98 2.53 1.11 17.48
C LYS A 98 2.06 1.22 18.93
N ALA A 99 1.79 2.44 19.40
CA ALA A 99 1.30 2.67 20.77
C ALA A 99 -0.09 2.05 21.04
N THR A 100 -0.92 1.88 20.00
CA THR A 100 -2.27 1.30 20.14
C THR A 100 -2.31 -0.23 20.11
N ALA A 101 -1.26 -0.89 19.61
CA ALA A 101 -1.19 -2.35 19.56
C ALA A 101 -0.87 -2.98 20.93
N VAL A 102 -0.40 -2.19 21.90
CA VAL A 102 0.01 -2.66 23.25
C VAL A 102 -1.16 -2.66 24.26
N ALA A 103 -2.41 -2.58 23.80
CA ALA A 103 -3.58 -2.49 24.68
C ALA A 103 -4.36 -3.82 24.86
N ASP A 104 -3.88 -4.93 24.31
CA ASP A 104 -4.36 -6.27 24.67
C ASP A 104 -3.31 -6.98 25.53
N GLU A 105 -3.59 -7.04 26.84
CA GLU A 105 -2.78 -7.77 27.80
C GLU A 105 -2.88 -9.28 27.53
N THR A 106 -1.81 -9.91 27.02
CA THR A 106 -1.35 -11.23 27.50
C THR A 106 0.00 -11.64 26.89
N ALA A 107 0.92 -11.97 27.80
CA ALA A 107 2.14 -12.75 27.63
C ALA A 107 3.30 -12.15 26.82
N ALA A 108 4.40 -11.94 27.56
CA ALA A 108 5.71 -11.55 27.09
C ALA A 108 6.33 -12.57 26.13
N ASP A 109 6.81 -12.08 24.99
CA ASP A 109 8.07 -12.48 24.38
C ASP A 109 8.66 -11.29 23.60
N GLU A 110 9.95 -11.36 23.36
CA GLU A 110 10.92 -10.29 23.11
C GLU A 110 10.56 -9.21 22.04
N GLN A 111 10.90 -7.98 22.43
CA GLN A 111 10.96 -6.70 21.71
C GLN A 111 10.85 -6.74 20.17
N THR A 112 9.63 -6.54 19.65
CA THR A 112 9.42 -5.79 18.40
C THR A 112 8.19 -4.91 18.60
N PRO A 113 8.24 -3.58 18.41
CA PRO A 113 7.04 -2.79 18.49
C PRO A 113 6.11 -3.19 17.34
N GLU A 114 5.01 -3.87 17.68
CA GLU A 114 4.10 -4.44 16.70
C GLU A 114 3.39 -3.32 15.93
N VAL A 115 3.70 -3.19 14.64
CA VAL A 115 3.03 -2.24 13.74
C VAL A 115 1.62 -2.74 13.43
N LYS A 116 0.64 -1.83 13.47
CA LYS A 116 -0.76 -2.18 13.16
C LYS A 116 -0.87 -2.74 11.75
N THR A 117 -1.22 -4.02 11.64
CA THR A 117 -1.28 -4.76 10.38
C THR A 117 -2.59 -5.52 10.25
N VAL A 118 -3.21 -5.48 9.07
CA VAL A 118 -4.37 -6.29 8.70
C VAL A 118 -4.13 -7.01 7.37
N THR A 119 -4.65 -8.22 7.24
CA THR A 119 -4.58 -9.02 6.01
C THR A 119 -5.98 -9.44 5.59
N TYR A 120 -6.34 -9.17 4.33
CA TYR A 120 -7.61 -9.55 3.73
C TYR A 120 -7.38 -10.60 2.66
N HIS A 121 -8.15 -11.68 2.74
CA HIS A 121 -8.15 -12.76 1.77
C HIS A 121 -9.51 -13.47 1.84
N TYR A 122 -10.21 -13.57 0.70
CA TYR A 122 -11.55 -14.14 0.63
C TYR A 122 -11.71 -15.06 -0.57
N GLU A 123 -12.10 -16.31 -0.30
CA GLU A 123 -12.30 -17.35 -1.32
C GLU A 123 -13.73 -17.33 -1.89
N GLY A 124 -14.74 -17.00 -1.06
CA GLY A 124 -16.14 -16.90 -1.48
C GLY A 124 -16.46 -15.62 -2.25
N GLY A 125 -15.55 -14.64 -2.24
CA GLY A 125 -15.66 -13.37 -2.95
C GLY A 125 -16.91 -12.58 -2.58
N ILE A 126 -17.73 -12.21 -3.57
CA ILE A 126 -18.97 -11.42 -3.34
C ILE A 126 -19.97 -12.09 -2.39
N VAL A 127 -19.95 -13.43 -2.29
CA VAL A 127 -20.83 -14.15 -1.35
C VAL A 127 -20.41 -13.82 0.09
N ASP A 128 -19.11 -13.77 0.35
CA ASP A 128 -18.59 -13.40 1.67
C ASP A 128 -18.82 -11.91 1.94
N PHE A 129 -18.81 -11.07 0.91
CA PHE A 129 -19.15 -9.65 1.05
C PHE A 129 -20.58 -9.43 1.50
N VAL A 130 -21.55 -10.11 0.88
CA VAL A 130 -22.97 -10.01 1.28
C VAL A 130 -23.18 -10.54 2.69
N LYS A 131 -22.54 -11.65 3.06
CA LYS A 131 -22.58 -12.16 4.44
C LYS A 131 -22.01 -11.14 5.44
N TYR A 132 -20.89 -10.51 5.09
CA TYR A 132 -20.27 -9.47 5.91
C TYR A 132 -21.22 -8.27 6.11
N LEU A 133 -21.84 -7.77 5.04
CA LEU A 133 -22.80 -6.66 5.12
C LEU A 133 -24.04 -7.00 5.97
N ASN A 134 -24.53 -8.24 5.90
CA ASN A 134 -25.67 -8.71 6.69
C ASN A 134 -25.34 -9.06 8.15
N SER A 135 -24.05 -9.04 8.53
CA SER A 135 -23.59 -9.31 9.89
C SER A 135 -23.41 -8.04 10.73
N ARG A 136 -23.60 -6.87 10.12
CA ARG A 136 -23.65 -5.55 10.76
C ARG A 136 -25.09 -5.16 11.04
#